data_AF-A0A1J4YJP8-F1
#
_entry.id   AF-A0A1J4YJP8-F1
#
_cell.length_a   1.000
_cell.length_b   1.000
_cell.length_c   1.000
_cell.angle_alpha   90.00
_cell.angle_beta   90.00
_cell.angle_gamma   90.00
#
_symmetry.space_group_name_H-M   'P 1'
#
loop_
_entity.id
_entity.type
_entity.pdbx_description
1 polymer ?
#
loop_
_entity_poly.entity_id
_entity_poly.type
_entity_poly.pdbx_seq_one_letter_code
_entity_poly.pdbx_strand_id
1 'polypeptide(L)' 'MDYLMDTYSCPVCQKTVDFKTIKEKGFQLKKCPMCGLVFTYPQPVNDVIAKNYKEDYFLHLAEKESVQIEENRK' A
#
# COMPACT_ATOMS: atom_id res chain seq x y z
N MET A 1 29.26 -7.02 0.96
CA MET A 1 27.90 -7.22 1.50
C MET A 1 27.12 -5.97 1.14
N ASP A 2 26.48 -6.00 -0.02
CA ASP A 2 25.65 -4.90 -0.50
C ASP A 2 24.38 -4.88 0.32
N TYR A 3 24.35 -4.02 1.35
CA TYR A 3 23.12 -3.65 2.02
C TYR A 3 22.31 -2.83 1.03
N LEU A 4 21.42 -3.49 0.28
CA LEU A 4 20.33 -2.83 -0.45
C LEU A 4 19.56 -2.01 0.59
N MET A 5 19.85 -0.71 0.67
CA MET A 5 18.92 0.23 1.27
C MET A 5 17.70 0.22 0.37
N ASP A 6 16.73 -0.64 0.70
CA ASP A 6 15.41 -0.60 0.10
C ASP A 6 14.81 0.77 0.42
N THR A 7 14.99 1.71 -0.50
CA THR A 7 14.30 3.00 -0.49
C THR A 7 12.83 2.72 -0.77
N TYR A 8 12.11 2.37 0.28
CA TYR A 8 10.71 2.02 0.21
C TYR A 8 9.84 3.28 0.15
N SER A 9 8.82 3.30 -0.69
CA SER A 9 7.89 4.43 -0.81
C SER A 9 6.54 4.12 -0.19
N CYS A 10 5.85 5.14 0.33
CA CYS A 10 4.52 4.95 0.88
C CYS A 10 3.55 4.52 -0.24
N PRO A 11 2.79 3.42 -0.10
CA PRO A 11 1.91 2.96 -1.19
C PRO A 11 0.78 3.94 -1.53
N VAL A 12 0.44 4.85 -0.61
CA VAL A 12 -0.64 5.83 -0.83
C VAL A 12 -0.09 7.16 -1.35
N CYS A 13 0.83 7.80 -0.63
CA CYS A 13 1.32 9.13 -1.01
C CYS A 13 2.61 9.11 -1.86
N GLN A 14 3.16 7.92 -2.11
CA GLN A 14 4.36 7.66 -2.93
C GLN A 14 5.64 8.38 -2.49
N LYS A 15 5.62 9.07 -1.35
CA LYS A 15 6.80 9.72 -0.78
C LYS A 15 7.74 8.67 -0.15
N THR A 16 9.02 8.78 -0.48
CA THR A 16 10.12 8.08 0.20
C THR A 16 10.51 8.90 1.42
N VAL A 17 10.33 8.32 2.61
CA VAL A 17 10.53 8.98 3.90
C VAL A 17 10.98 7.96 4.95
N ASP A 18 11.50 8.44 6.06
CA ASP A 18 11.82 7.58 7.20
C ASP A 18 10.54 7.12 7.90
N PHE A 19 10.14 5.88 7.63
CA PHE A 19 8.95 5.29 8.24
C PHE A 19 9.20 4.89 9.69
N LYS A 20 8.26 5.23 10.57
CA LYS A 20 8.27 4.71 11.95
C LYS A 20 7.95 3.23 11.92
N THR A 21 8.84 2.41 12.48
CA THR A 21 8.62 0.97 12.61
C THR A 21 7.76 0.67 13.82
N ILE A 22 6.72 -0.14 13.64
CA ILE A 22 5.84 -0.63 14.69
C ILE A 22 5.93 -2.17 14.63
N LYS A 23 6.25 -2.82 15.74
CA LYS A 23 6.25 -4.29 15.83
C LYS A 23 5.01 -4.71 16.58
N GLU A 24 4.14 -5.49 15.93
CA GLU A 24 2.89 -5.95 16.53
C GLU A 24 2.65 -7.41 16.19
N LYS A 25 2.52 -8.27 17.22
CA LYS A 25 2.20 -9.70 17.07
C LYS A 25 3.09 -10.45 16.05
N GLY A 26 4.37 -10.07 15.96
CA GLY A 26 5.33 -10.66 15.02
C GLY A 26 5.35 -10.03 13.63
N PHE A 27 4.41 -9.13 13.31
CA PHE A 27 4.43 -8.35 12.08
C PHE A 27 5.31 -7.11 12.24
N GLN A 28 6.09 -6.82 11.20
CA GLN A 28 6.76 -5.55 11.05
C GLN A 28 5.82 -4.62 10.27
N LEU A 29 5.35 -3.56 10.93
CA LEU A 29 4.51 -2.53 10.35
C LEU A 29 5.33 -1.23 10.22
N LYS A 30 4.95 -0.40 9.25
CA LYS A 30 5.55 0.91 8.99
C LYS A 30 4.44 1.95 9.01
N LYS A 31 4.70 3.10 9.66
CA LYS A 31 3.81 4.26 9.64
C LYS A 31 4.43 5.39 8.84
N CYS A 32 3.70 5.88 7.83
CA CYS A 32 4.10 7.04 7.05
C CYS A 32 3.92 8.32 7.87
N PRO A 33 4.95 9.16 8.05
CA PRO A 33 4.80 10.45 8.73
C PRO A 33 4.03 11.48 7.89
N MET A 34 3.95 11.29 6.56
CA MET A 34 3.33 12.26 5.66
C MET A 34 1.81 12.13 5.58
N CYS A 35 1.30 10.91 5.39
CA CYS A 35 -0.15 10.66 5.27
C CYS A 35 -0.74 9.85 6.43
N GLY A 36 0.09 9.41 7.39
CA GLY A 36 -0.35 8.66 8.56
C GLY A 36 -0.66 7.18 8.32
N LEU A 37 -0.61 6.69 7.07
CA LEU A 37 -0.88 5.29 6.73
C LEU A 37 0.00 4.33 7.53
N VAL A 38 -0.60 3.28 8.07
CA VAL A 38 0.09 2.13 8.68
C VAL A 38 -0.07 0.94 7.75
N PHE A 39 1.04 0.30 7.37
CA PHE A 39 1.07 -0.82 6.43
C PHE A 39 2.10 -1.88 6.81
N THR A 40 1.93 -3.10 6.30
CA THR A 40 2.87 -4.22 6.53
C THR A 40 4.17 -4.02 5.76
N TYR A 41 5.27 -4.46 6.35
CA TYR A 41 6.60 -4.42 5.74
C TYR A 41 7.31 -5.77 5.90
N PRO A 42 7.87 -6.34 4.81
CA PRO A 42 7.70 -5.90 3.42
C PRO A 42 6.22 -5.97 2.99
N GLN A 43 5.83 -5.20 1.97
CA GLN A 43 4.49 -5.39 1.41
C GLN A 43 4.43 -6.75 0.70
N PRO A 44 3.30 -7.46 0.78
CA PRO A 44 3.12 -8.68 0.03
C PRO A 44 3.24 -8.40 -1.47
N VAL A 45 3.97 -9.26 -2.19
CA VAL A 45 4.06 -9.20 -3.65
C VAL A 45 2.70 -9.53 -4.29
N ASN A 46 2.41 -8.94 -5.44
CA ASN A 46 1.12 -9.08 -6.12
C ASN A 46 0.68 -10.54 -6.28
N ASP A 47 1.60 -11.45 -6.61
CA ASP A 47 1.30 -12.88 -6.78
C ASP A 47 0.78 -13.53 -5.49
N VAL A 48 1.32 -13.12 -4.33
CA VAL A 48 0.86 -13.62 -3.03
C VAL A 48 -0.51 -13.04 -2.70
N ILE A 49 -0.78 -11.79 -3.08
CA ILE A 49 -2.09 -11.19 -2.87
C ILE A 49 -3.13 -11.88 -3.78
N ALA A 50 -2.86 -12.00 -5.07
CA ALA A 50 -3.74 -12.64 -6.04
C ALA A 50 -4.04 -14.11 -5.72
N LYS A 51 -3.08 -14.83 -5.11
CA LYS A 51 -3.29 -16.21 -4.69
C LYS A 51 -4.22 -16.36 -3.48
N ASN A 52 -4.16 -15.43 -2.53
CA ASN A 52 -4.86 -15.57 -1.24
C ASN A 52 -6.17 -14.78 -1.17
N TYR A 53 -6.32 -13.75 -1.98
CA TYR A 53 -7.51 -12.93 -2.05
C TYR A 53 -8.26 -13.23 -3.35
N LYS A 54 -9.57 -13.35 -3.26
CA LYS A 54 -10.43 -13.52 -4.44
C LYS A 54 -10.32 -12.29 -5.34
N GLU A 55 -10.54 -12.47 -6.64
CA GLU A 55 -10.47 -11.39 -7.64
C GLU A 55 -11.39 -10.21 -7.31
N ASP A 56 -12.49 -10.46 -6.59
CA ASP A 56 -13.45 -9.46 -6.12
C ASP A 56 -12.91 -8.54 -5.00
N TYR A 57 -11.78 -8.89 -4.37
CA TYR A 57 -11.16 -8.10 -3.31
C TYR A 57 -10.80 -6.67 -3.75
N PHE A 58 -10.49 -6.48 -5.03
CA PHE A 58 -10.12 -5.18 -5.60
C PHE A 58 -11.28 -4.47 -6.33
N LEU A 59 -12.48 -5.05 -6.42
CA LEU A 59 -13.57 -4.46 -7.22
C LEU A 59 -13.98 -3.07 -6.73
N HIS A 60 -13.86 -2.79 -5.43
CA HIS A 60 -14.14 -1.47 -4.86
C HIS A 60 -13.16 -0.37 -5.30
N LEU A 61 -12.01 -0.73 -5.89
CA LEU A 61 -11.08 0.23 -6.49
C LEU A 61 -11.53 0.63 -7.90
N ALA A 62 -12.06 -0.33 -8.68
CA ALA A 62 -12.59 -0.08 -10.03
C ALA A 62 -13.86 0.79 -10.00
N GLU A 63 -14.70 0.64 -8.98
CA GLU A 63 -15.93 1.43 -8.81
C GLU A 63 -15.65 2.94 -8.59
N LYS A 64 -14.48 3.30 -8.03
CA LYS A 64 -14.11 4.72 -7.84
C LYS A 64 -13.71 5.44 -9.12
N GLU A 65 -13.09 4.73 -10.06
CA GLU A 65 -12.71 5.31 -11.36
C GLU A 65 -13.95 5.60 -12.22
N SER A 66 -14.97 4.75 -12.19
CA SER A 66 -16.21 4.97 -12.94
C SER A 66 -17.00 6.18 -12.45
N VAL A 67 -17.02 6.45 -11.14
CA VAL A 67 -17.75 7.60 -10.56
C VAL A 67 -17.12 8.94 -10.97
N GLN A 68 -15.78 9.01 -11.03
CA GLN A 68 -15.07 10.24 -11.41
C GLN A 68 -15.25 10.61 -12.89
N ILE A 69 -15.48 9.63 -13.78
CA ILE A 69 -15.74 9.87 -15.20
C ILE A 69 -17.13 10.47 -15.41
N GLU A 70 -18.12 10.08 -14.60
CA GLU A 70 -19.48 10.60 -14.70
C GLU A 70 -19.63 12.02 -14.13
N GLU A 71 -18.90 12.37 -13.07
CA GLU A 71 -18.91 13.73 -12.49
C GLU A 71 -18.28 14.78 -13.42
N ASN A 72 -17.25 14.41 -14.20
CA ASN A 72 -16.61 15.33 -15.16
C ASN A 72 -17.40 15.51 -16.47
N ARG A 73 -18.56 14.86 -16.60
CA ARG A 73 -19.42 14.88 -17.79
C ARG A 73 -20.74 15.64 -17.60
N LYS A 74 -20.97 16.21 -16.41
CA LYS A 74 -22.10 17.13 -16.10
C LYS A 74 -21.60 18.56 -16.02
#